data_AF-A0A8T4B444-F1
#
_entry.id   AF-A0A8T4B444-F1
#
_cell.length_a   1.000
_cell.length_b   1.000
_cell.length_c   1.000
_cell.angle_alpha   90.00
_cell.angle_beta   90.00
_cell.angle_gamma   90.00
#
_symmetry.space_group_name_H-M   'P 1'
#
loop_
_entity.id
_entity.type
_entity.pdbx_description
1 polymer ?
#
loop_
_entity_poly.entity_id
_entity_poly.type
_entity_poly.pdbx_seq_one_letter_code
_entity_poly.pdbx_strand_id
1 'polypeptide(L)'
;MNQRWIPHLWGLATPLITFVSLYLGGLWMASTAVLLLGVYPFLEIILGRSSSTDPLQDGRAHSVLAHLHALFPILLVAALLWRVSVDGLSSLTLLAVLSVGLSNGASGVVAAHELGHRRPRSFSWWCARLSLFSVLYLHFTTEHNHTHHKHWAREVDPTSSPWGRSIYFHVLQTVPRQLKGAYKARPVDTRNVLILETMLLIALFGAGWPLLAAFLGQAAIAIYLLEFVNYIQHHGLNRGMDERANASHAWESRHRLSRWTLLELPLHPSHHLKSSTPYHRLTVHDEAPQLPAGYYGMFWLALLPPIFGRMMQKQHDISA
;
A
#
# COMPACT_ATOMS: atom_id res chain seq x y z
N MET A 1 12.18 28.36 9.55
CA MET A 1 12.17 26.89 9.48
C MET A 1 11.27 26.47 8.33
N ASN A 2 11.80 25.92 7.24
CA ASN A 2 10.95 25.39 6.18
C ASN A 2 10.15 24.21 6.75
N GLN A 3 8.83 24.31 6.77
CA GLN A 3 7.94 23.26 7.27
C GLN A 3 7.84 22.14 6.21
N ARG A 4 8.92 21.36 6.08
CA ARG A 4 9.15 20.38 5.01
C ARG A 4 8.24 19.14 5.07
N TRP A 5 7.51 18.95 6.17
CA TRP A 5 6.50 17.90 6.33
C TRP A 5 5.12 18.32 5.80
N ILE A 6 4.88 19.61 5.50
CA ILE A 6 3.59 20.11 4.98
C ILE A 6 3.11 19.33 3.76
N PRO A 7 3.95 19.02 2.75
CA PRO A 7 3.46 18.32 1.57
C PRO A 7 2.83 16.96 1.90
N HIS A 8 3.31 16.27 2.93
CA HIS A 8 2.73 14.99 3.38
C HIS A 8 1.32 15.12 3.98
N LEU A 9 0.87 16.33 4.35
CA LEU A 9 -0.53 16.56 4.74
C LEU A 9 -1.50 16.25 3.59
N TRP A 10 -1.05 16.34 2.34
CA TRP A 10 -1.87 15.97 1.18
C TRP A 10 -2.28 14.50 1.22
N GLY A 11 -1.45 13.63 1.81
CA GLY A 11 -1.80 12.22 2.02
C GLY A 11 -3.05 12.04 2.87
N LEU A 12 -3.26 12.90 3.87
CA LEU A 12 -4.43 12.83 4.76
C LEU A 12 -5.73 13.26 4.09
N ALA A 13 -5.69 13.91 2.92
CA ALA A 13 -6.89 14.25 2.16
C ALA A 13 -7.70 13.01 1.81
N THR A 14 -7.02 11.91 1.43
CA THR A 14 -7.67 10.64 1.06
C THR A 14 -8.55 10.07 2.18
N PRO A 15 -8.03 9.77 3.39
CA PRO A 15 -8.86 9.25 4.48
C PRO A 15 -9.87 10.27 5.01
N LEU A 16 -9.55 11.57 5.02
CA LEU A 16 -10.50 12.60 5.47
C LEU A 16 -11.71 12.72 4.53
N ILE A 17 -11.47 12.80 3.22
CA ILE A 17 -12.54 12.84 2.20
C ILE A 17 -13.37 11.56 2.27
N THR A 18 -12.72 10.40 2.46
CA THR A 18 -13.44 9.14 2.66
C THR A 18 -14.39 9.22 3.85
N PHE A 19 -13.90 9.64 5.01
CA PHE A 19 -14.72 9.74 6.22
C PHE A 19 -15.90 10.70 6.03
N VAL A 20 -15.65 11.90 5.51
CA VAL A 20 -16.71 12.90 5.23
C VAL A 20 -17.71 12.35 4.22
N SER A 21 -17.25 11.67 3.16
CA SER A 21 -18.14 11.11 2.14
C SER A 21 -19.07 10.03 2.68
N LEU A 22 -18.59 9.20 3.62
CA LEU A 22 -19.41 8.20 4.30
C LEU A 22 -20.45 8.84 5.19
N TYR A 23 -20.16 10.00 5.80
CA TYR A 23 -21.14 10.74 6.59
C TYR A 23 -22.22 11.37 5.72
N LEU A 24 -21.85 11.96 4.58
CA LEU A 24 -22.79 12.57 3.64
C LEU A 24 -23.68 11.55 2.93
N GLY A 25 -23.16 10.35 2.62
CA GLY A 25 -23.92 9.31 1.93
C GLY A 25 -24.21 9.63 0.45
N GLY A 26 -25.08 8.84 -0.18
CA GLY A 26 -25.43 8.99 -1.59
C GLY A 26 -24.23 8.89 -2.54
N LEU A 27 -24.24 9.70 -3.60
CA LEU A 27 -23.16 9.75 -4.59
C LEU A 27 -21.85 10.29 -4.03
N TRP A 28 -21.88 11.02 -2.92
CA TRP A 28 -20.66 11.51 -2.27
C TRP A 28 -19.74 10.36 -1.89
N MET A 29 -20.28 9.17 -1.59
CA MET A 29 -19.48 7.97 -1.28
C MET A 29 -18.53 7.55 -2.41
N ALA A 30 -18.63 8.10 -3.63
CA ALA A 30 -17.65 7.90 -4.71
C ALA A 30 -16.45 8.88 -4.65
N SER A 31 -16.44 9.86 -3.75
CA SER A 31 -15.47 10.97 -3.74
C SER A 31 -14.01 10.50 -3.67
N THR A 32 -13.73 9.47 -2.88
CA THR A 32 -12.37 8.93 -2.77
C THR A 32 -11.92 8.24 -4.05
N ALA A 33 -12.83 7.52 -4.72
CA ALA A 33 -12.54 6.93 -6.03
C ALA A 33 -12.26 8.02 -7.07
N VAL A 34 -13.08 9.07 -7.11
CA VAL A 34 -12.85 10.23 -8.00
C VAL A 34 -11.51 10.90 -7.69
N LEU A 35 -11.15 11.05 -6.41
CA LEU A 35 -9.89 11.64 -6.00
C LEU A 35 -8.68 10.81 -6.45
N LEU A 36 -8.63 9.53 -6.06
CA LEU A 36 -7.47 8.67 -6.29
C LEU A 36 -7.34 8.22 -7.75
N LEU A 37 -8.45 7.91 -8.41
CA LEU A 37 -8.45 7.32 -9.74
C LEU A 37 -8.62 8.39 -10.83
N GLY A 38 -9.27 9.51 -10.52
CA GLY A 38 -9.46 10.63 -11.44
C GLY A 38 -8.45 11.74 -11.19
N VAL A 39 -8.56 12.44 -10.05
CA VAL A 39 -7.85 13.70 -9.80
C VAL A 39 -6.34 13.52 -9.64
N TYR A 40 -5.90 12.54 -8.84
CA TYR A 40 -4.48 12.35 -8.52
C TYR A 40 -3.59 12.04 -9.72
N PRO A 41 -3.98 11.20 -10.70
CA PRO A 41 -3.22 11.03 -11.94
C PRO A 41 -2.93 12.35 -12.67
N PHE A 42 -3.89 13.28 -12.74
CA PHE A 42 -3.67 14.59 -13.37
C PHE A 42 -2.80 15.51 -12.52
N LEU A 43 -3.04 15.56 -11.21
CA LEU A 43 -2.22 16.34 -10.29
C LEU A 43 -0.76 15.88 -10.29
N GLU A 44 -0.53 14.57 -10.44
CA GLU A 44 0.80 14.00 -10.55
C GLU A 44 1.57 14.52 -11.77
N ILE A 45 0.90 14.61 -12.92
CA ILE A 45 1.46 15.22 -14.14
C ILE A 45 1.79 16.69 -13.92
N ILE A 46 0.87 17.45 -13.30
CA ILE A 46 1.03 18.90 -13.06
C ILE A 46 2.16 19.19 -12.07
N LEU A 47 2.26 18.42 -10.98
CA LEU A 47 3.25 18.65 -9.93
C LEU A 47 4.65 18.18 -10.35
N GLY A 48 4.73 17.20 -11.25
CA GLY A 48 5.98 16.70 -11.82
C GLY A 48 6.84 15.92 -10.82
N ARG A 49 8.13 15.85 -11.13
CA ARG A 49 9.12 15.05 -10.40
C ARG A 49 10.06 15.93 -9.57
N SER A 50 10.62 15.36 -8.50
CA SER A 50 11.70 15.99 -7.74
C SER A 50 12.63 14.93 -7.16
N SER A 51 13.93 15.12 -7.35
CA SER A 51 14.98 14.33 -6.68
C SER A 51 15.34 14.88 -5.31
N SER A 52 14.75 16.00 -4.89
CA SER A 52 15.06 16.59 -3.58
C SER A 52 14.54 15.68 -2.47
N THR A 53 15.48 15.16 -1.69
CA THR A 53 15.27 14.46 -0.42
C THR A 53 16.06 15.23 0.62
N ASP A 54 15.40 16.14 1.33
CA ASP A 54 16.00 16.94 2.40
C ASP A 54 15.64 16.29 3.75
N PRO A 55 16.39 15.27 4.23
CA PRO A 55 16.02 14.53 5.42
C PRO A 55 15.90 15.49 6.62
N LEU A 56 14.69 15.58 7.18
CA LEU A 56 14.46 16.39 8.38
C LEU A 56 15.14 15.77 9.60
N GLN A 57 15.77 16.61 10.43
CA GLN A 57 16.34 16.18 11.72
C GLN A 57 15.26 15.98 12.79
N ASP A 58 14.13 16.69 12.73
CA ASP A 58 12.98 16.47 13.63
C ASP A 58 11.92 15.55 12.99
N GLY A 59 11.93 14.29 13.43
CA GLY A 59 11.04 13.24 12.94
C GLY A 59 9.65 13.23 13.58
N ARG A 60 9.33 14.13 14.52
CA ARG A 60 8.07 14.05 15.29
C ARG A 60 6.85 14.26 14.41
N ALA A 61 6.82 15.31 13.60
CA ALA A 61 5.68 15.60 12.71
C ALA A 61 5.44 14.46 11.71
N HIS A 62 6.49 13.97 11.07
CA HIS A 62 6.42 12.83 10.16
C HIS A 62 5.93 11.55 10.84
N SER A 63 6.39 11.31 12.07
CA SER A 63 5.90 10.19 12.87
C SER A 63 4.42 10.34 13.17
N VAL A 64 3.95 11.52 13.60
CA VAL A 64 2.53 11.78 13.85
C VAL A 64 1.69 11.51 12.60
N LEU A 65 2.13 12.00 11.43
CA LEU A 65 1.45 11.75 10.15
C LEU A 65 1.29 10.26 9.87
N ALA A 66 2.36 9.48 9.98
CA ALA A 66 2.29 8.02 9.76
C ALA A 66 1.30 7.33 10.73
N HIS A 67 1.26 7.76 12.01
CA HIS A 67 0.28 7.21 12.96
C HIS A 67 -1.17 7.64 12.64
N LEU A 68 -1.38 8.88 12.21
CA LEU A 68 -2.71 9.32 11.77
C LEU A 68 -3.21 8.45 10.61
N HIS A 69 -2.38 8.27 9.57
CA HIS A 69 -2.69 7.38 8.45
C HIS A 69 -2.99 5.95 8.89
N ALA A 70 -2.26 5.39 9.86
CA ALA A 70 -2.47 4.03 10.36
C ALA A 70 -3.71 3.87 11.27
N LEU A 71 -4.21 4.96 11.88
CA LEU A 71 -5.40 4.91 12.75
C LEU A 71 -6.71 5.13 11.97
N PHE A 72 -6.66 5.86 10.85
CA PHE A 72 -7.84 6.08 10.01
C PHE A 72 -8.55 4.81 9.54
N PRO A 73 -7.88 3.71 9.15
CA PRO A 73 -8.55 2.51 8.66
C PRO A 73 -9.59 1.93 9.61
N ILE A 74 -9.32 2.00 10.92
CA ILE A 74 -10.26 1.54 11.95
C ILE A 74 -11.53 2.40 11.95
N LEU A 75 -11.35 3.73 11.88
CA LEU A 75 -12.45 4.69 11.82
C LEU A 75 -13.26 4.54 10.53
N LEU A 76 -12.59 4.32 9.40
CA LEU A 76 -13.22 4.17 8.09
C LEU A 76 -14.00 2.85 7.99
N VAL A 77 -13.46 1.75 8.53
CA VAL A 77 -14.20 0.48 8.61
C VAL A 77 -15.41 0.61 9.53
N ALA A 78 -15.26 1.24 10.70
CA ALA A 78 -16.40 1.47 11.58
C ALA A 78 -17.49 2.34 10.90
N ALA A 79 -17.10 3.42 10.23
CA ALA A 79 -18.01 4.27 9.47
C ALA A 79 -18.68 3.53 8.30
N LEU A 80 -17.95 2.65 7.61
CA LEU A 80 -18.51 1.79 6.56
C LEU A 80 -19.58 0.84 7.11
N LEU A 81 -19.26 0.13 8.19
CA LEU A 81 -20.19 -0.83 8.80
C LEU A 81 -21.43 -0.13 9.34
N TRP A 82 -21.26 1.05 9.95
CA TRP A 82 -22.38 1.91 10.34
C TRP A 82 -23.23 2.30 9.12
N ARG A 83 -22.60 2.80 8.04
CA ARG A 83 -23.30 3.20 6.82
C ARG A 83 -24.11 2.05 6.22
N VAL A 84 -23.53 0.85 6.15
CA VAL A 84 -24.22 -0.36 5.67
C VAL A 84 -25.32 -0.82 6.62
N SER A 85 -25.18 -0.62 7.94
CA SER A 85 -26.24 -0.94 8.90
C SER A 85 -27.47 -0.04 8.77
N VAL A 86 -27.30 1.21 8.33
CA VAL A 86 -28.40 2.17 8.16
C VAL A 86 -29.03 2.03 6.77
N ASP A 87 -28.20 2.00 5.72
CA ASP A 87 -28.67 2.06 4.34
C ASP A 87 -28.84 0.67 3.68
N GLY A 88 -28.42 -0.39 4.37
CA GLY A 88 -28.31 -1.73 3.80
C GLY A 88 -27.18 -1.85 2.78
N LEU A 89 -27.05 -3.03 2.16
CA LEU A 89 -26.12 -3.22 1.04
C LEU A 89 -26.84 -2.88 -0.27
N SER A 90 -26.50 -1.73 -0.84
CA SER A 90 -27.06 -1.19 -2.08
C SER A 90 -25.94 -0.79 -3.06
N SER A 91 -26.31 -0.45 -4.30
CA SER A 91 -25.36 0.09 -5.29
C SER A 91 -24.63 1.34 -4.79
N LEU A 92 -25.27 2.16 -3.96
CA LEU A 92 -24.64 3.35 -3.38
C LEU A 92 -23.64 2.96 -2.30
N THR A 93 -23.98 2.04 -1.39
CA THR A 93 -23.02 1.61 -0.36
C THR A 93 -21.85 0.80 -0.95
N LEU A 94 -21.97 0.23 -2.15
CA LEU A 94 -20.81 -0.31 -2.86
C LEU A 94 -19.78 0.77 -3.23
N LEU A 95 -20.21 2.03 -3.45
CA LEU A 95 -19.29 3.15 -3.61
C LEU A 95 -18.54 3.43 -2.31
N ALA A 96 -19.19 3.28 -1.16
CA ALA A 96 -18.53 3.37 0.15
C ALA A 96 -17.52 2.24 0.35
N VAL A 97 -17.87 1.00 0.01
CA VAL A 97 -16.94 -0.15 0.04
C VAL A 97 -15.72 0.13 -0.82
N LEU A 98 -15.91 0.63 -2.04
CA LEU A 98 -14.84 1.02 -2.95
C LEU A 98 -13.96 2.11 -2.34
N SER A 99 -14.55 3.21 -1.89
CA SER A 99 -13.82 4.35 -1.34
C SER A 99 -13.03 4.00 -0.07
N VAL A 100 -13.60 3.19 0.82
CA VAL A 100 -12.92 2.73 2.04
C VAL A 100 -11.78 1.79 1.69
N GLY A 101 -11.98 0.85 0.77
CA GLY A 101 -10.91 -0.05 0.33
C GLY A 101 -9.76 0.71 -0.34
N LEU A 102 -10.08 1.67 -1.20
CA LEU A 102 -9.06 2.52 -1.85
C LEU A 102 -8.29 3.36 -0.84
N SER A 103 -8.98 3.98 0.14
CA SER A 103 -8.34 4.76 1.20
C SER A 103 -7.48 3.89 2.11
N ASN A 104 -7.99 2.74 2.54
CA ASN A 104 -7.26 1.82 3.40
C ASN A 104 -6.03 1.26 2.69
N GLY A 105 -6.10 0.94 1.39
CA GLY A 105 -4.93 0.54 0.61
C GLY A 105 -3.91 1.67 0.40
N ALA A 106 -4.35 2.83 -0.10
CA ALA A 106 -3.45 3.93 -0.47
C ALA A 106 -2.85 4.71 0.71
N SER A 107 -3.52 4.68 1.87
CA SER A 107 -3.10 5.43 3.07
C SER A 107 -2.79 4.48 4.24
N GLY A 108 -3.76 3.65 4.62
CA GLY A 108 -3.66 2.79 5.80
C GLY A 108 -2.55 1.76 5.71
N VAL A 109 -2.56 0.95 4.65
CA VAL A 109 -1.59 -0.12 4.42
C VAL A 109 -0.19 0.45 4.19
N VAL A 110 -0.06 1.57 3.48
CA VAL A 110 1.23 2.27 3.30
C VAL A 110 1.81 2.72 4.64
N ALA A 111 0.99 3.29 5.52
CA ALA A 111 1.43 3.65 6.86
C ALA A 111 1.74 2.42 7.73
N ALA A 112 0.95 1.36 7.61
CA ALA A 112 1.20 0.11 8.32
C ALA A 112 2.50 -0.56 7.89
N HIS A 113 2.85 -0.47 6.60
CA HIS A 113 4.14 -0.89 6.07
C HIS A 113 5.30 -0.15 6.76
N GLU A 114 5.27 1.19 6.77
CA GLU A 114 6.29 2.02 7.45
C GLU A 114 6.37 1.74 8.97
N LEU A 115 5.23 1.72 9.66
CA LEU A 115 5.19 1.53 11.11
C LEU A 115 5.50 0.07 11.52
N GLY A 116 5.28 -0.90 10.63
CA GLY A 116 5.53 -2.32 10.86
C GLY A 116 7.02 -2.68 10.91
N HIS A 117 7.88 -1.85 10.32
CA HIS A 117 9.35 -1.95 10.43
C HIS A 117 9.90 -1.43 11.75
N ARG A 118 9.10 -0.68 12.52
CA ARG A 118 9.54 -0.14 13.81
C ARG A 118 9.61 -1.24 14.87
N ARG A 119 10.24 -0.91 16.00
CA ARG A 119 10.52 -1.84 17.10
C ARG A 119 9.27 -2.70 17.42
N PRO A 120 9.37 -4.04 17.39
CA PRO A 120 8.26 -4.91 17.72
C PRO A 120 7.64 -4.57 19.07
N ARG A 121 6.30 -4.63 19.16
CA ARG A 121 5.49 -4.29 20.34
C ARG A 121 5.52 -2.81 20.78
N SER A 122 6.16 -1.92 20.03
CA SER A 122 6.01 -0.47 20.23
C SER A 122 4.59 0.00 19.87
N PHE A 123 4.23 1.23 20.27
CA PHE A 123 2.97 1.86 19.86
C PHE A 123 2.82 1.88 18.34
N SER A 124 3.86 2.29 17.60
CA SER A 124 3.88 2.27 16.14
C SER A 124 3.60 0.88 15.57
N TRP A 125 4.28 -0.13 16.11
CA TRP A 125 4.10 -1.51 15.65
C TRP A 125 2.66 -1.99 15.86
N TRP A 126 2.04 -1.66 17.00
CA TRP A 126 0.63 -1.97 17.24
C TRP A 126 -0.32 -1.20 16.32
N CYS A 127 -0.05 0.06 16.00
CA CYS A 127 -0.82 0.81 15.00
C CYS A 127 -0.77 0.13 13.62
N ALA A 128 0.41 -0.32 13.18
CA ALA A 128 0.55 -1.07 11.93
C ALA A 128 -0.30 -2.34 11.94
N ARG A 129 -0.22 -3.11 13.03
CA ARG A 129 -0.96 -4.36 13.22
C ARG A 129 -2.46 -4.11 13.18
N LEU A 130 -2.94 -3.12 13.91
CA LEU A 130 -4.37 -2.80 13.96
C LEU A 130 -4.89 -2.31 12.59
N SER A 131 -4.09 -1.53 11.87
CA SER A 131 -4.38 -1.12 10.49
C SER A 131 -4.50 -2.33 9.56
N LEU A 132 -3.54 -3.26 9.58
CA LEU A 132 -3.57 -4.46 8.73
C LEU A 132 -4.70 -5.43 9.11
N PHE A 133 -5.05 -5.51 10.39
CA PHE A 133 -6.20 -6.27 10.86
C PHE A 133 -7.52 -5.75 10.27
N SER A 134 -7.65 -4.42 10.12
CA SER A 134 -8.83 -3.80 9.52
C SER A 134 -9.02 -4.13 8.02
N VAL A 135 -8.05 -4.79 7.40
CA VAL A 135 -8.09 -5.22 5.99
C VAL A 135 -7.73 -6.70 5.79
N LEU A 136 -7.75 -7.52 6.85
CA LEU A 136 -7.45 -8.98 6.80
C LEU A 136 -6.06 -9.32 6.24
N TYR A 137 -5.06 -8.53 6.57
CA TYR A 137 -3.70 -8.73 6.05
C TYR A 137 -2.62 -8.71 7.13
N LEU A 138 -2.93 -9.16 8.36
CA LEU A 138 -2.00 -9.15 9.50
C LEU A 138 -0.70 -9.94 9.27
N HIS A 139 -0.75 -10.99 8.45
CA HIS A 139 0.41 -11.82 8.15
C HIS A 139 1.48 -11.05 7.34
N PHE A 140 1.12 -9.95 6.68
CA PHE A 140 2.02 -9.14 5.87
C PHE A 140 3.26 -8.68 6.62
N THR A 141 3.14 -8.16 7.85
CA THR A 141 4.34 -7.73 8.61
C THR A 141 5.32 -8.88 8.86
N THR A 142 4.82 -10.10 9.01
CA THR A 142 5.65 -11.28 9.19
C THR A 142 6.32 -11.66 7.88
N GLU A 143 5.55 -11.71 6.80
CA GLU A 143 6.06 -12.03 5.46
C GLU A 143 7.10 -11.00 5.03
N HIS A 144 6.69 -9.74 5.02
CA HIS A 144 7.47 -8.66 4.45
C HIS A 144 8.83 -8.51 5.16
N ASN A 145 8.84 -8.56 6.49
CA ASN A 145 10.04 -8.37 7.31
C ASN A 145 10.96 -9.59 7.38
N HIS A 146 10.44 -10.81 7.22
CA HIS A 146 11.23 -12.04 7.38
C HIS A 146 11.51 -12.79 6.06
N THR A 147 10.76 -12.50 5.00
CA THR A 147 10.93 -13.15 3.68
C THR A 147 11.24 -12.12 2.59
N HIS A 148 10.33 -11.19 2.31
CA HIS A 148 10.48 -10.30 1.17
C HIS A 148 11.77 -9.47 1.22
N HIS A 149 12.07 -8.76 2.33
CA HIS A 149 13.32 -7.99 2.47
C HIS A 149 14.60 -8.81 2.30
N LYS A 150 14.54 -10.11 2.58
CA LYS A 150 15.67 -11.02 2.36
C LYS A 150 15.78 -11.42 0.89
N HIS A 151 14.63 -11.67 0.25
CA HIS A 151 14.53 -12.34 -1.05
C HIS A 151 14.10 -11.44 -2.21
N TRP A 152 13.87 -10.15 -2.01
CA TRP A 152 13.41 -9.22 -3.04
C TRP A 152 14.21 -9.33 -4.34
N ALA A 153 13.50 -9.17 -5.45
CA ALA A 153 13.95 -9.41 -6.82
C ALA A 153 14.45 -10.85 -7.09
N ARG A 154 14.20 -11.85 -6.23
CA ARG A 154 14.51 -13.26 -6.53
C ARG A 154 13.23 -14.02 -6.84
N GLU A 155 13.35 -15.08 -7.63
CA GLU A 155 12.20 -15.93 -8.00
C GLU A 155 11.45 -16.54 -6.79
N VAL A 156 12.17 -16.78 -5.69
CA VAL A 156 11.60 -17.32 -4.45
C VAL A 156 10.68 -16.31 -3.73
N ASP A 157 10.92 -15.01 -3.89
CA ASP A 157 10.10 -13.96 -3.29
C ASP A 157 8.72 -13.91 -3.97
N PRO A 158 7.62 -14.06 -3.21
CA PRO A 158 6.28 -14.08 -3.78
C PRO A 158 5.86 -12.76 -4.44
N THR A 159 6.42 -11.64 -3.99
CA THR A 159 6.08 -10.29 -4.47
C THR A 159 6.91 -9.87 -5.69
N SER A 160 7.99 -10.61 -6.00
CA SER A 160 8.76 -10.40 -7.23
C SER A 160 7.95 -10.83 -8.45
N SER A 161 7.91 -9.99 -9.48
CA SER A 161 7.12 -10.21 -10.70
C SER A 161 8.03 -10.29 -11.91
N PRO A 162 8.17 -11.44 -12.61
CA PRO A 162 8.96 -11.52 -13.83
C PRO A 162 8.27 -10.77 -14.99
N TRP A 163 9.04 -10.50 -16.04
CA TRP A 163 8.53 -9.95 -17.29
C TRP A 163 7.35 -10.75 -17.82
N GLY A 164 6.35 -10.04 -18.36
CA GLY A 164 5.16 -10.64 -18.95
C GLY A 164 4.08 -11.12 -17.97
N ARG A 165 4.35 -11.13 -16.65
CA ARG A 165 3.32 -11.44 -15.64
C ARG A 165 2.26 -10.34 -15.62
N SER A 166 0.97 -10.70 -15.75
CA SER A 166 -0.13 -9.74 -15.60
C SER A 166 -0.42 -9.44 -14.13
N ILE A 167 -0.96 -8.25 -13.83
CA ILE A 167 -1.38 -7.89 -12.47
C ILE A 167 -2.43 -8.88 -11.92
N TYR A 168 -3.34 -9.34 -12.76
CA TYR A 168 -4.39 -10.29 -12.36
C TYR A 168 -3.79 -11.62 -11.89
N PHE A 169 -2.83 -12.18 -12.63
CA PHE A 169 -2.14 -13.39 -12.23
C PHE A 169 -1.24 -13.16 -11.02
N HIS A 170 -0.60 -11.99 -10.94
CA HIS A 170 0.24 -11.61 -9.80
C HIS A 170 -0.54 -11.63 -8.49
N VAL A 171 -1.68 -10.94 -8.41
CA VAL A 171 -2.53 -10.88 -7.20
C VAL A 171 -3.03 -12.26 -6.78
N LEU A 172 -3.46 -13.09 -7.74
CA LEU A 172 -3.94 -14.45 -7.45
C LEU A 172 -2.84 -15.35 -6.86
N GLN A 173 -1.60 -15.17 -7.31
CA GLN A 173 -0.48 -16.01 -6.90
C GLN A 173 0.21 -15.51 -5.62
N THR A 174 0.33 -14.19 -5.45
CA THR A 174 1.16 -13.57 -4.41
C THR A 174 0.60 -13.81 -3.00
N VAL A 175 -0.70 -13.59 -2.77
CA VAL A 175 -1.35 -13.69 -1.46
C VAL A 175 -1.15 -15.07 -0.80
N PRO A 176 -1.49 -16.21 -1.45
CA PRO A 176 -1.28 -17.52 -0.83
C PRO A 176 0.20 -17.86 -0.64
N ARG A 177 1.09 -17.39 -1.53
CA ARG A 177 2.53 -17.61 -1.37
C ARG A 177 3.11 -16.79 -0.22
N GLN A 178 2.66 -15.55 -0.04
CA GLN A 178 3.02 -14.69 1.08
C GLN A 178 2.59 -15.30 2.41
N LEU A 179 1.34 -15.78 2.49
CA LEU A 179 0.87 -16.47 3.70
C LEU A 179 1.71 -17.73 4.01
N LYS A 180 2.04 -18.53 2.98
CA LYS A 180 2.94 -19.69 3.12
C LYS A 180 4.34 -19.27 3.58
N GLY A 181 4.86 -18.15 3.08
CA GLY A 181 6.13 -17.55 3.49
C GLY A 181 6.12 -17.14 4.96
N ALA A 182 5.09 -16.39 5.39
CA ALA A 182 4.88 -16.02 6.79
C ALA A 182 4.81 -17.24 7.70
N TYR A 183 4.05 -18.27 7.32
CA TYR A 183 3.91 -19.50 8.11
C TYR A 183 5.23 -20.25 8.25
N LYS A 184 6.03 -20.33 7.17
CA LYS A 184 7.38 -20.93 7.22
C LYS A 184 8.32 -20.14 8.13
N ALA A 185 8.25 -18.82 8.11
CA ALA A 185 9.13 -17.95 8.90
C ALA A 185 8.75 -17.93 10.38
N ARG A 186 7.45 -17.81 10.69
CA ARG A 186 6.88 -17.70 12.04
C ARG A 186 5.54 -18.44 12.13
N PRO A 187 5.54 -19.77 12.31
CA PRO A 187 4.30 -20.58 12.25
C PRO A 187 3.31 -20.23 13.37
N VAL A 188 3.81 -20.04 14.60
CA VAL A 188 2.96 -19.72 15.77
C VAL A 188 2.33 -18.33 15.61
N ASP A 189 3.13 -17.32 15.27
CA ASP A 189 2.63 -15.95 15.09
C ASP A 189 1.62 -15.88 13.94
N THR A 190 1.90 -16.55 12.82
CA THR A 190 1.02 -16.60 11.65
C THR A 190 -0.29 -17.31 11.97
N ARG A 191 -0.26 -18.44 12.69
CA ARG A 191 -1.48 -19.12 13.13
C ARG A 191 -2.34 -18.25 14.03
N ASN A 192 -1.72 -17.54 14.99
CA ASN A 192 -2.45 -16.70 15.93
C ASN A 192 -3.16 -15.53 15.23
N VAL A 193 -2.54 -14.91 14.21
CA VAL A 193 -3.20 -13.85 13.45
C VAL A 193 -4.34 -14.37 12.59
N LEU A 194 -4.18 -15.54 11.97
CA LEU A 194 -5.24 -16.16 11.19
C LEU A 194 -6.45 -16.52 12.06
N ILE A 195 -6.23 -17.01 13.29
CA ILE A 195 -7.30 -17.25 14.25
C ILE A 195 -8.03 -15.94 14.58
N LEU A 196 -7.29 -14.87 14.85
CA LEU A 196 -7.86 -13.57 15.18
C LEU A 196 -8.71 -13.00 14.01
N GLU A 197 -8.19 -13.06 12.79
CA GLU A 197 -8.91 -12.65 11.57
C GLU A 197 -10.15 -13.53 11.33
N THR A 198 -10.04 -14.85 11.56
CA THR A 198 -11.19 -15.77 11.47
C THR A 198 -12.27 -15.42 12.49
N MET A 199 -11.89 -15.11 13.74
CA MET A 199 -12.83 -14.68 14.77
C MET A 199 -13.55 -13.39 14.39
N LEU A 200 -12.84 -12.42 13.79
CA LEU A 200 -13.47 -11.20 13.26
C LEU A 200 -14.50 -11.52 12.18
N LEU A 201 -14.17 -12.40 11.24
CA LEU A 201 -15.09 -12.80 10.18
C LEU A 201 -16.33 -13.50 10.74
N ILE A 202 -16.17 -14.39 11.72
CA ILE A 202 -17.30 -15.04 12.41
C ILE A 202 -18.17 -14.00 13.13
N ALA A 203 -17.56 -13.03 13.81
CA ALA A 203 -18.29 -11.96 14.50
C ALA A 203 -19.09 -11.09 13.52
N LEU A 204 -18.49 -10.71 12.38
CA LEU A 204 -19.16 -9.95 11.33
C LEU A 204 -20.28 -10.75 10.66
N PHE A 205 -20.07 -12.05 10.44
CA PHE A 205 -21.12 -12.93 9.93
C PHE A 205 -22.32 -12.99 10.88
N GLY A 206 -22.07 -13.14 12.19
CA GLY A 206 -23.09 -13.13 13.22
C GLY A 206 -23.82 -11.79 13.36
N ALA A 207 -23.14 -10.67 13.08
CA ALA A 207 -23.75 -9.34 13.05
C ALA A 207 -24.62 -9.10 11.80
N GLY A 208 -24.34 -9.83 10.70
CA GLY A 208 -25.15 -9.83 9.49
C GLY A 208 -24.31 -9.95 8.23
N TRP A 209 -24.77 -10.77 7.27
CA TRP A 209 -24.08 -10.98 6.00
C TRP A 209 -23.76 -9.68 5.22
N PRO A 210 -24.57 -8.60 5.25
CA PRO A 210 -24.23 -7.35 4.55
C PRO A 210 -22.96 -6.69 5.10
N LEU A 211 -22.76 -6.75 6.43
CA LEU A 211 -21.59 -6.20 7.10
C LEU A 211 -20.33 -6.99 6.76
N LEU A 212 -20.44 -8.33 6.77
CA LEU A 212 -19.37 -9.21 6.32
C LEU A 212 -19.00 -8.93 4.85
N ALA A 213 -19.98 -8.83 3.95
CA ALA A 213 -19.76 -8.58 2.54
C ALA A 213 -19.06 -7.23 2.29
N ALA A 214 -19.51 -6.17 2.98
CA ALA A 214 -18.88 -4.85 2.89
C ALA A 214 -17.44 -4.86 3.40
N PHE A 215 -17.19 -5.54 4.53
CA PHE A 215 -15.85 -5.67 5.11
C PHE A 215 -14.90 -6.46 4.21
N LEU A 216 -15.35 -7.59 3.65
CA LEU A 216 -14.56 -8.39 2.70
C LEU A 216 -14.29 -7.60 1.42
N GLY A 217 -15.27 -6.85 0.92
CA GLY A 217 -15.12 -6.03 -0.29
C GLY A 217 -14.05 -4.95 -0.12
N GLN A 218 -14.07 -4.19 0.98
CA GLN A 218 -13.06 -3.16 1.21
C GLN A 218 -11.67 -3.76 1.46
N ALA A 219 -11.60 -4.89 2.17
CA ALA A 219 -10.35 -5.59 2.44
C ALA A 219 -9.72 -6.09 1.13
N ALA A 220 -10.51 -6.69 0.24
CA ALA A 220 -10.04 -7.16 -1.07
C ALA A 220 -9.46 -6.02 -1.92
N ILE A 221 -10.08 -4.84 -1.91
CA ILE A 221 -9.60 -3.66 -2.64
C ILE A 221 -8.31 -3.12 -2.02
N ALA A 222 -8.21 -3.08 -0.69
CA ALA A 222 -7.00 -2.64 -0.01
C ALA A 222 -5.81 -3.61 -0.25
N ILE A 223 -6.07 -4.92 -0.20
CA ILE A 223 -5.08 -5.95 -0.54
C ILE A 223 -4.67 -5.84 -2.01
N TYR A 224 -5.62 -5.64 -2.93
CA TYR A 224 -5.31 -5.44 -4.34
C TYR A 224 -4.36 -4.26 -4.54
N LEU A 225 -4.59 -3.12 -3.85
CA LEU A 225 -3.70 -1.97 -3.95
C LEU A 225 -2.29 -2.24 -3.41
N LEU A 226 -2.15 -2.98 -2.31
CA LEU A 226 -0.84 -3.41 -1.81
C LEU A 226 -0.12 -4.27 -2.84
N GLU A 227 -0.79 -5.28 -3.39
CA GLU A 227 -0.18 -6.18 -4.38
C GLU A 227 0.09 -5.49 -5.71
N PHE A 228 -0.71 -4.49 -6.09
CA PHE A 228 -0.40 -3.60 -7.20
C PHE A 228 0.91 -2.84 -6.97
N VAL A 229 1.13 -2.32 -5.76
CA VAL A 229 2.37 -1.62 -5.42
C VAL A 229 3.57 -2.57 -5.49
N ASN A 230 3.48 -3.75 -4.85
CA ASN A 230 4.50 -4.80 -4.96
C ASN A 230 4.80 -5.15 -6.42
N TYR A 231 3.75 -5.32 -7.23
CA TYR A 231 3.85 -5.66 -8.63
C TYR A 231 4.66 -4.63 -9.42
N ILE A 232 4.33 -3.34 -9.33
CA ILE A 232 5.04 -2.31 -10.10
C ILE A 232 6.46 -2.06 -9.60
N GLN A 233 6.69 -2.22 -8.29
CA GLN A 233 7.99 -1.99 -7.66
C GLN A 233 9.03 -3.05 -8.04
N HIS A 234 8.59 -4.27 -8.33
CA HIS A 234 9.46 -5.42 -8.63
C HIS A 234 9.21 -6.04 -10.01
N HIS A 235 8.53 -5.32 -10.92
CA HIS A 235 8.21 -5.88 -12.24
C HIS A 235 9.46 -6.03 -13.12
N GLY A 236 9.71 -7.23 -13.64
CA GLY A 236 10.76 -7.52 -14.59
C GLY A 236 12.18 -7.61 -13.99
N LEU A 237 12.39 -7.06 -12.80
CA LEU A 237 13.71 -7.01 -12.17
C LEU A 237 14.04 -8.35 -11.52
N ASN A 238 15.28 -8.81 -11.71
CA ASN A 238 15.76 -10.08 -11.18
C ASN A 238 17.15 -9.91 -10.58
N ARG A 239 17.37 -10.54 -9.43
CA ARG A 239 18.61 -10.61 -8.68
C ARG A 239 19.12 -12.04 -8.72
N GLY A 240 20.35 -12.24 -9.19
CA GLY A 240 21.00 -13.55 -9.17
C GLY A 240 21.07 -14.17 -7.77
N MET A 241 21.19 -15.49 -7.71
CA MET A 241 21.26 -16.22 -6.42
C MET A 241 22.45 -15.77 -5.55
N ASP A 242 23.58 -15.50 -6.18
CA ASP A 242 24.83 -15.05 -5.55
C ASP A 242 25.03 -13.53 -5.65
N GLU A 243 24.07 -12.83 -6.26
CA GLU A 243 24.14 -11.38 -6.42
C GLU A 243 23.69 -10.66 -5.14
N ARG A 244 24.50 -9.66 -4.76
CA ARG A 244 24.17 -8.77 -3.64
C ARG A 244 23.05 -7.80 -4.06
N ALA A 245 22.08 -7.63 -3.18
CA ALA A 245 21.04 -6.63 -3.34
C ALA A 245 21.64 -5.21 -3.49
N ASN A 246 21.19 -4.50 -4.52
CA ASN A 246 21.56 -3.13 -4.84
C ASN A 246 20.31 -2.40 -5.41
N ALA A 247 20.37 -1.09 -5.59
CA ALA A 247 19.20 -0.30 -5.95
C ALA A 247 18.61 -0.57 -7.36
N SER A 248 19.34 -1.22 -8.29
CA SER A 248 18.80 -1.56 -9.61
C SER A 248 17.75 -2.68 -9.59
N HIS A 249 17.61 -3.38 -8.45
CA HIS A 249 16.67 -4.48 -8.25
C HIS A 249 15.25 -4.04 -7.83
N ALA A 250 14.99 -2.73 -7.77
CA ALA A 250 13.68 -2.17 -7.47
C ALA A 250 13.43 -0.94 -8.33
N TRP A 251 12.18 -0.73 -8.73
CA TRP A 251 11.77 0.50 -9.41
C TRP A 251 11.64 1.66 -8.42
N GLU A 252 12.15 2.82 -8.81
CA GLU A 252 11.99 4.07 -8.08
C GLU A 252 11.01 5.02 -8.79
N SER A 253 10.28 5.84 -8.04
CA SER A 253 9.53 6.96 -8.63
C SER A 253 9.77 8.25 -7.86
N ARG A 254 10.14 9.28 -8.62
CA ARG A 254 10.41 10.64 -8.10
C ARG A 254 9.23 11.60 -8.26
N HIS A 255 8.05 11.09 -8.59
CA HIS A 255 6.83 11.92 -8.73
C HIS A 255 6.40 12.47 -7.38
N ARG A 256 6.24 13.81 -7.31
CA ARG A 256 6.06 14.52 -6.04
C ARG A 256 4.79 14.09 -5.31
N LEU A 257 3.68 13.96 -6.05
CA LEU A 257 2.40 13.59 -5.44
C LEU A 257 2.50 12.21 -4.80
N SER A 258 2.87 11.17 -5.56
CA SER A 258 3.11 9.81 -5.04
C SER A 258 4.04 9.83 -3.81
N ARG A 259 5.16 10.55 -3.87
CA ARG A 259 6.09 10.63 -2.73
C ARG A 259 5.44 11.23 -1.49
N TRP A 260 4.67 12.31 -1.64
CA TRP A 260 4.05 12.98 -0.51
C TRP A 260 2.91 12.16 0.10
N THR A 261 2.01 11.65 -0.73
CA THR A 261 0.77 10.99 -0.30
C THR A 261 0.99 9.55 0.14
N LEU A 262 2.05 8.88 -0.37
CA LEU A 262 2.40 7.50 -0.04
C LEU A 262 3.59 7.41 0.91
N LEU A 263 3.83 8.45 1.73
CA LEU A 263 4.88 8.47 2.76
C LEU A 263 6.24 8.04 2.20
N GLU A 264 6.71 8.67 1.13
CA GLU A 264 7.99 8.42 0.45
C GLU A 264 8.26 6.96 0.02
N LEU A 265 7.27 6.06 0.12
CA LEU A 265 7.33 4.68 -0.37
C LEU A 265 7.88 4.56 -1.80
N PRO A 266 7.60 5.50 -2.74
CA PRO A 266 8.19 5.48 -4.07
C PRO A 266 9.73 5.49 -4.13
N LEU A 267 10.43 5.91 -3.08
CA LEU A 267 11.88 5.76 -2.91
C LEU A 267 12.23 4.34 -2.45
N HIS A 268 11.66 3.36 -3.15
CA HIS A 268 11.62 1.96 -2.79
C HIS A 268 13.00 1.27 -2.73
N PRO A 269 13.95 1.57 -3.62
CA PRO A 269 15.31 1.05 -3.48
C PRO A 269 15.96 1.43 -2.15
N SER A 270 15.81 2.69 -1.72
CA SER A 270 16.32 3.17 -0.43
C SER A 270 15.73 2.38 0.73
N HIS A 271 14.42 2.10 0.64
CA HIS A 271 13.71 1.28 1.61
C HIS A 271 14.28 -0.15 1.68
N HIS A 272 14.49 -0.83 0.56
CA HIS A 272 15.04 -2.19 0.55
C HIS A 272 16.50 -2.30 0.94
N LEU A 273 17.30 -1.28 0.64
CA LEU A 273 18.69 -1.22 1.08
C LEU A 273 18.81 -1.10 2.60
N LYS A 274 17.89 -0.37 3.24
CA LYS A 274 17.83 -0.25 4.70
C LYS A 274 16.41 0.00 5.19
N SER A 275 15.65 -1.07 5.41
CA SER A 275 14.23 -1.04 5.80
C SER A 275 13.93 -0.41 7.16
N SER A 276 14.96 -0.27 8.01
CA SER A 276 14.86 0.44 9.29
C SER A 276 14.90 1.97 9.16
N THR A 277 15.16 2.50 7.96
CA THR A 277 15.19 3.94 7.69
C THR A 277 13.75 4.46 7.63
N PRO A 278 13.37 5.41 8.52
CA PRO A 278 12.04 6.01 8.46
C PRO A 278 11.81 6.73 7.14
N TYR A 279 10.58 6.73 6.65
CA TYR A 279 10.25 7.25 5.32
C TYR A 279 10.81 8.65 4.99
N HIS A 280 10.77 9.59 5.95
CA HIS A 280 11.24 10.96 5.77
C HIS A 280 12.78 11.10 5.66
N ARG A 281 13.51 9.99 5.72
CA ARG A 281 14.95 9.90 5.55
C ARG A 281 15.37 9.04 4.35
N LEU A 282 14.42 8.53 3.57
CA LEU A 282 14.72 7.83 2.33
C LEU A 282 15.36 8.80 1.33
N THR A 283 16.31 8.29 0.56
CA THR A 283 17.11 9.04 -0.41
C THR A 283 16.87 8.50 -1.81
N VAL A 284 17.15 9.31 -2.83
CA VAL A 284 17.10 8.87 -4.22
C VAL A 284 18.30 8.00 -4.58
N HIS A 285 18.10 7.07 -5.52
CA HIS A 285 19.14 6.22 -6.11
C HIS A 285 19.13 6.36 -7.63
N ASP A 286 20.19 6.93 -8.21
CA ASP A 286 20.27 7.19 -9.66
C ASP A 286 20.51 5.90 -10.47
N GLU A 287 21.07 4.88 -9.84
CA GLU A 287 21.26 3.54 -10.38
C GLU A 287 19.95 2.71 -10.43
N ALA A 288 18.87 3.19 -9.81
CA ALA A 288 17.59 2.50 -9.83
C ALA A 288 16.79 2.83 -11.10
N PRO A 289 16.17 1.83 -11.75
CA PRO A 289 15.28 2.10 -12.88
C PRO A 289 14.08 2.93 -12.42
N GLN A 290 13.73 3.96 -13.19
CA GLN A 290 12.66 4.91 -12.84
C GLN A 290 11.33 4.51 -13.45
N LEU A 291 10.24 4.54 -12.68
CA LEU A 291 8.91 4.29 -13.22
C LEU A 291 8.53 5.33 -14.30
N PRO A 292 7.86 4.89 -15.40
CA PRO A 292 7.43 5.79 -16.48
C PRO A 292 6.48 6.90 -16.02
N ALA A 293 5.60 6.57 -15.07
CA ALA A 293 4.65 7.48 -14.42
C ALA A 293 4.71 7.29 -12.90
N GLY A 294 4.05 8.17 -12.14
CA GLY A 294 3.88 7.95 -10.71
C GLY A 294 2.83 6.88 -10.42
N TYR A 295 2.65 6.52 -9.16
CA TYR A 295 1.90 5.33 -8.75
C TYR A 295 0.44 5.41 -9.20
N TYR A 296 -0.15 6.62 -9.20
CA TYR A 296 -1.53 6.83 -9.62
C TYR A 296 -1.71 6.65 -11.14
N GLY A 297 -0.74 7.08 -11.95
CA GLY A 297 -0.73 6.80 -13.39
C GLY A 297 -0.46 5.33 -13.70
N MET A 298 0.49 4.73 -12.97
CA MET A 298 0.85 3.32 -13.14
C MET A 298 -0.31 2.37 -12.81
N PHE A 299 -1.24 2.76 -11.93
CA PHE A 299 -2.45 1.99 -11.64
C PHE A 299 -3.25 1.68 -12.89
N TRP A 300 -3.57 2.72 -13.67
CA TRP A 300 -4.33 2.56 -14.92
C TRP A 300 -3.58 1.75 -15.97
N LEU A 301 -2.27 1.94 -16.06
CA LEU A 301 -1.44 1.23 -17.04
C LEU A 301 -1.35 -0.26 -16.69
N ALA A 302 -1.18 -0.61 -15.41
CA ALA A 302 -1.11 -2.00 -14.96
C ALA A 302 -2.39 -2.81 -15.25
N LEU A 303 -3.56 -2.14 -15.30
CA LEU A 303 -4.82 -2.76 -15.71
C LEU A 303 -4.84 -3.16 -17.20
N LEU A 304 -3.85 -2.74 -17.99
CA LEU A 304 -3.68 -3.08 -19.40
C LEU A 304 -2.33 -3.81 -19.60
N PRO A 305 -2.21 -5.10 -19.22
CA PRO A 305 -0.93 -5.80 -19.13
C PRO A 305 -0.04 -5.74 -20.39
N PRO A 306 -0.57 -5.83 -21.63
CA PRO A 306 0.27 -5.72 -22.83
C PRO A 306 0.91 -4.34 -23.00
N ILE A 307 0.22 -3.27 -22.59
CA ILE A 307 0.72 -1.89 -22.66
C ILE A 307 1.73 -1.67 -21.53
N PHE A 308 1.36 -2.07 -20.31
CA PHE A 308 2.23 -1.99 -19.13
C PHE A 308 3.56 -2.70 -19.37
N GLY A 309 3.53 -3.97 -19.81
CA GLY A 309 4.74 -4.77 -20.02
C GLY A 309 5.69 -4.15 -21.04
N ARG A 310 5.18 -3.70 -22.19
CA ARG A 310 5.98 -3.01 -23.23
C ARG A 310 6.61 -1.72 -22.71
N MET A 311 5.84 -0.94 -21.94
CA MET A 311 6.31 0.33 -21.40
C MET A 311 7.39 0.12 -20.33
N MET A 312 7.19 -0.84 -19.41
CA MET A 312 8.15 -1.17 -18.37
C MET A 312 9.45 -1.71 -18.98
N GLN A 313 9.37 -2.60 -19.99
CA GLN A 313 10.56 -3.09 -20.70
C GLN A 313 11.32 -1.95 -21.35
N LYS A 314 10.64 -1.11 -22.15
CA LYS A 314 11.26 0.04 -22.81
C LYS A 314 11.94 0.98 -21.80
N GLN A 315 11.30 1.23 -20.66
CA GLN A 315 11.86 2.11 -19.63
C GLN A 315 13.08 1.48 -18.95
N HIS A 316 13.08 0.17 -18.74
CA HIS A 316 14.21 -0.56 -18.20
C HIS A 316 15.41 -0.47 -19.16
N ASP A 317 15.19 -0.71 -20.45
CA ASP A 317 16.24 -0.66 -21.48
C ASP A 317 16.85 0.74 -21.65
N ILE A 318 16.13 1.81 -21.30
CA ILE A 318 16.65 3.20 -21.29
C ILE A 318 17.47 3.50 -20.03
N SER A 319 17.19 2.79 -18.94
CA SER A 319 17.80 3.04 -17.63
C SER A 319 18.98 2.10 -17.32
N ALA A 320 19.13 1.02 -18.09
CA ALA A 320 20.24 0.06 -18.04
C ALA A 320 21.44 0.54 -18.86
#